data_AF-A0A1Y4A5F6-F1
#
_entry.id   AF-A0A1Y4A5F6-F1
#
_cell.length_a   1.000
_cell.length_b   1.000
_cell.length_c   1.000
_cell.angle_alpha   90.00
_cell.angle_beta   90.00
_cell.angle_gamma   90.00
#
_symmetry.space_group_name_H-M   'P 1'
#
loop_
_entity.id
_entity.type
_entity.pdbx_description
1 polymer ?
#
loop_
_entity_poly.entity_id
_entity_poly.type
_entity_poly.pdbx_seq_one_letter_code
_entity_poly.pdbx_strand_id
1 'polypeptide(L)'
;MLPAGASFTILGEKGNWWKVSSGYGTGWVEHRFCMINLPDVVPSIVYDATNAYASRYTSSGKDIPGITGQALYQGKVYNSRFDEEQFLMPVLYATAKKICAAQQKALSQGNSLKLYEAYRPYATQQAVVKALTALAERDPEVKAGITTKPWSMTYFINTGYSNHQKGFAVDVSLVKISRTETRTTGGHTYLVPVDYQEYEMPTPIHELSMAAASTTGPGETTLASTMNDPAIALRDYFRKAGMTPLESEWWHFNDYAARTLAGGRTSTGGFEVTRCRSAAPG
;
A
#
# COMPACT_ATOMS: atom_id res chain seq x y z
N MET A 1 3.61 4.32 28.11
CA MET A 1 2.95 4.79 26.87
C MET A 1 3.79 4.29 25.71
N LEU A 2 3.18 3.68 24.69
CA LEU A 2 3.90 3.20 23.50
C LEU A 2 3.89 4.31 22.44
N PRO A 3 5.03 4.86 22.01
CA PRO A 3 5.05 5.94 21.05
C PRO A 3 4.69 5.46 19.63
N ALA A 4 4.21 6.39 18.79
CA ALA A 4 3.96 6.10 17.39
C ALA A 4 5.23 5.57 16.69
N GLY A 5 5.08 4.57 15.84
CA GLY A 5 6.19 3.92 15.14
C GLY A 5 6.96 2.88 15.96
N ALA A 6 6.69 2.74 17.27
CA ALA A 6 7.32 1.68 18.05
C ALA A 6 6.84 0.29 17.59
N SER A 7 7.77 -0.52 17.09
CA SER A 7 7.52 -1.94 16.79
C SER A 7 7.24 -2.73 18.07
N PHE A 8 6.35 -3.72 17.99
CA PHE A 8 6.00 -4.61 19.10
C PHE A 8 5.63 -6.02 18.59
N THR A 9 5.70 -7.01 19.49
CA THR A 9 5.20 -8.37 19.26
C THR A 9 3.82 -8.51 19.88
N ILE A 10 2.86 -9.09 19.15
CA ILE A 10 1.52 -9.39 19.66
C ILE A 10 1.58 -10.71 20.44
N LEU A 11 1.17 -10.69 21.70
CA LEU A 11 1.16 -11.85 22.61
C LEU A 11 -0.24 -12.47 22.78
N GLY A 12 -1.29 -11.74 22.43
CA GLY A 12 -2.67 -12.21 22.54
C GLY A 12 -3.68 -11.10 22.26
N GLU A 13 -4.93 -11.49 22.03
CA GLU A 13 -6.06 -10.59 21.72
C GLU A 13 -7.20 -10.84 22.70
N LYS A 14 -7.81 -9.77 23.22
CA LYS A 14 -9.02 -9.82 24.04
C LYS A 14 -9.92 -8.63 23.72
N GLY A 15 -11.04 -8.92 23.05
CA GLY A 15 -11.93 -7.87 22.55
C GLY A 15 -11.15 -6.93 21.62
N ASN A 16 -11.25 -5.61 21.84
CA ASN A 16 -10.59 -4.61 20.99
C ASN A 16 -9.11 -4.37 21.32
N TRP A 17 -8.49 -5.21 22.14
CA TRP A 17 -7.16 -4.98 22.70
C TRP A 17 -6.20 -6.11 22.35
N TRP A 18 -4.95 -5.72 22.07
CA TRP A 18 -3.82 -6.63 21.99
C TRP A 18 -2.94 -6.51 23.22
N LYS A 19 -2.56 -7.65 23.79
CA LYS A 19 -1.44 -7.72 24.71
C LYS A 19 -0.17 -7.71 23.86
N VAL A 20 0.74 -6.78 24.12
CA VAL A 20 1.95 -6.58 23.31
C VAL A 20 3.20 -6.53 24.17
N SER A 21 4.32 -6.97 23.62
CA SER A 21 5.66 -6.75 24.18
C SER A 21 6.49 -5.87 23.26
N SER A 22 7.21 -4.92 23.84
CA SER A 22 8.04 -3.95 23.12
C SER A 22 9.28 -3.59 23.93
N GLY A 23 10.14 -2.73 23.36
CA GLY A 23 11.24 -2.12 24.12
C GLY A 23 10.79 -1.25 25.31
N TYR A 24 9.49 -0.95 25.43
CA TYR A 24 8.89 -0.19 26.53
C TYR A 24 8.19 -1.09 27.56
N GLY A 25 8.39 -2.40 27.49
CA GLY A 25 7.76 -3.39 28.35
C GLY A 25 6.53 -4.05 27.72
N THR A 26 5.76 -4.74 28.57
CA THR A 26 4.58 -5.52 28.18
C THR A 26 3.31 -4.85 28.69
N GLY A 27 2.30 -4.72 27.85
CA GLY A 27 1.03 -4.06 28.20
C GLY A 27 -0.08 -4.32 27.19
N TRP A 28 -1.17 -3.56 27.28
CA TRP A 28 -2.30 -3.65 26.36
C TRP A 28 -2.43 -2.39 25.50
N VAL A 29 -2.72 -2.57 24.22
CA VAL A 29 -3.00 -1.48 23.26
C VAL A 29 -4.30 -1.74 22.52
N GLU A 30 -5.08 -0.70 22.22
CA GLU A 30 -6.27 -0.83 21.38
C GLU A 30 -5.84 -1.06 19.93
N HIS A 31 -6.17 -2.21 19.35
CA HIS A 31 -5.67 -2.60 18.03
C HIS A 31 -6.19 -1.71 16.90
N ARG A 32 -7.24 -0.90 17.14
CA ARG A 32 -7.75 0.07 16.15
C ARG A 32 -6.77 1.20 15.82
N PHE A 33 -5.76 1.44 16.66
CA PHE A 33 -4.67 2.39 16.39
C PHE A 33 -3.40 1.72 15.88
N CYS A 34 -3.39 0.39 15.82
CA CYS A 34 -2.21 -0.38 15.50
C CYS A 34 -2.17 -0.70 14.01
N MET A 35 -0.97 -0.59 13.44
CA MET A 35 -0.68 -1.18 12.14
C MET A 35 -0.11 -2.59 12.32
N ILE A 36 -0.36 -3.45 11.34
CA ILE A 36 0.15 -4.82 11.24
C ILE A 36 0.83 -5.00 9.89
N ASN A 37 1.97 -5.70 9.87
CA ASN A 37 2.72 -5.95 8.64
C ASN A 37 1.95 -6.93 7.76
N LEU A 38 1.55 -6.51 6.56
CA LEU A 38 0.72 -7.31 5.67
C LEU A 38 1.33 -8.69 5.34
N PRO A 39 2.63 -8.80 4.97
CA PRO A 39 3.24 -10.10 4.66
C PRO A 39 3.10 -11.14 5.78
N ASP A 40 3.04 -10.70 7.03
CA ASP A 40 2.95 -11.59 8.18
C ASP A 40 1.56 -12.25 8.29
N VAL A 41 0.51 -11.60 7.76
CA VAL A 41 -0.89 -12.00 7.96
C VAL A 41 -1.66 -12.29 6.67
N VAL A 42 -1.15 -11.86 5.52
CA VAL A 42 -1.69 -12.18 4.19
C VAL A 42 -0.57 -12.62 3.23
N PRO A 43 0.21 -13.67 3.57
CA PRO A 43 1.39 -14.09 2.80
C PRO A 43 1.09 -14.59 1.37
N SER A 44 -0.20 -14.69 1.00
CA SER A 44 -0.62 -15.04 -0.37
C SER A 44 -0.55 -13.89 -1.36
N ILE A 45 -0.32 -12.66 -0.90
CA ILE A 45 -0.09 -11.50 -1.77
C ILE A 45 1.34 -11.54 -2.32
N VAL A 46 1.53 -11.08 -3.56
CA VAL A 46 2.87 -10.81 -4.10
C VAL A 46 3.31 -9.44 -3.59
N TYR A 47 4.39 -9.38 -2.81
CA TYR A 47 4.90 -8.12 -2.26
C TYR A 47 6.10 -7.62 -3.06
N ASP A 48 6.04 -6.36 -3.51
CA ASP A 48 7.08 -5.73 -4.32
C ASP A 48 7.21 -4.24 -3.96
N ALA A 49 7.78 -3.91 -2.79
CA ALA A 49 7.89 -2.51 -2.33
C ALA A 49 8.92 -1.73 -3.15
N THR A 50 8.57 -1.31 -4.36
CA THR A 50 9.52 -0.65 -5.27
C THR A 50 10.14 0.61 -4.67
N ASN A 51 9.38 1.38 -3.87
CA ASN A 51 9.92 2.56 -3.20
C ASN A 51 11.01 2.25 -2.16
N ALA A 52 11.18 0.98 -1.76
CA ALA A 52 12.25 0.56 -0.87
C ALA A 52 13.58 0.25 -1.57
N TYR A 53 13.60 0.11 -2.90
CA TYR A 53 14.81 -0.30 -3.63
C TYR A 53 15.02 0.40 -4.99
N ALA A 54 13.96 0.67 -5.74
CA ALA A 54 13.98 1.39 -7.02
C ALA A 54 12.59 1.96 -7.31
N SER A 55 12.31 3.15 -6.79
CA SER A 55 11.05 3.85 -6.93
C SER A 55 10.60 3.96 -8.40
N ARG A 56 9.31 3.72 -8.62
CA ARG A 56 8.67 3.73 -9.95
C ARG A 56 7.92 5.03 -10.24
N TYR A 57 7.97 6.01 -9.35
CA TYR A 57 7.31 7.29 -9.61
C TYR A 57 7.82 7.90 -10.91
N THR A 58 6.91 8.18 -11.81
CA THR A 58 7.12 8.98 -13.03
C THR A 58 6.04 10.05 -13.10
N SER A 59 6.17 10.98 -14.03
CA SER A 59 5.07 11.89 -14.36
C SER A 59 5.09 12.19 -15.85
N SER A 60 3.94 12.00 -16.50
CA SER A 60 3.80 12.02 -17.96
C SER A 60 4.84 11.12 -18.64
N GLY A 61 5.10 9.93 -18.07
CA GLY A 61 6.08 8.96 -18.58
C GLY A 61 7.55 9.36 -18.39
N LYS A 62 7.84 10.46 -17.68
CA LYS A 62 9.20 10.95 -17.45
C LYS A 62 9.67 10.64 -16.03
N ASP A 63 10.95 10.33 -15.91
CA ASP A 63 11.61 10.18 -14.61
C ASP A 63 11.54 11.48 -13.81
N ILE A 64 11.27 11.36 -12.52
CA ILE A 64 11.32 12.42 -11.52
C ILE A 64 12.73 12.44 -10.91
N PRO A 65 13.56 13.47 -11.17
CA PRO A 65 14.94 13.47 -10.71
C PRO A 65 15.09 13.39 -9.19
N GLY A 66 15.99 12.51 -8.74
CA GLY A 66 16.20 12.22 -7.32
C GLY A 66 15.14 11.31 -6.69
N ILE A 67 14.14 10.85 -7.48
CA ILE A 67 13.09 9.95 -7.01
C ILE A 67 13.10 8.66 -7.83
N THR A 68 12.93 8.72 -9.15
CA THR A 68 12.83 7.51 -9.98
C THR A 68 14.11 6.69 -9.91
N GLY A 69 13.97 5.39 -9.75
CA GLY A 69 15.07 4.44 -9.61
C GLY A 69 15.79 4.49 -8.25
N GLN A 70 15.39 5.35 -7.31
CA GLN A 70 16.01 5.45 -6.00
C GLN A 70 15.26 4.64 -4.94
N ALA A 71 16.00 4.10 -3.97
CA ALA A 71 15.43 3.65 -2.71
C ALA A 71 15.07 4.87 -1.86
N LEU A 72 13.80 4.98 -1.44
CA LEU A 72 13.28 6.13 -0.70
C LEU A 72 13.22 5.90 0.82
N TYR A 73 13.31 4.64 1.25
CA TYR A 73 13.37 4.21 2.66
C TYR A 73 13.83 2.75 2.75
N GLN A 74 14.26 2.28 3.92
CA GLN A 74 14.47 0.86 4.16
C GLN A 74 13.12 0.14 4.20
N GLY A 75 12.94 -0.92 3.40
CA GLY A 75 11.65 -1.60 3.34
C GLY A 75 11.72 -3.13 3.28
N LYS A 76 12.88 -3.76 3.41
CA LYS A 76 13.01 -5.23 3.46
C LYS A 76 13.91 -5.66 4.62
N VAL A 77 13.48 -6.68 5.37
CA VAL A 77 14.20 -7.25 6.52
C VAL A 77 13.94 -8.75 6.64
N TYR A 78 14.85 -9.46 7.30
CA TYR A 78 14.66 -10.86 7.68
C TYR A 78 13.40 -11.04 8.54
N ASN A 79 12.57 -12.01 8.18
CA ASN A 79 11.34 -12.36 8.88
C ASN A 79 11.41 -13.78 9.44
N SER A 80 11.64 -13.88 10.75
CA SER A 80 11.76 -15.17 11.45
C SER A 80 10.51 -16.04 11.39
N ARG A 81 9.33 -15.51 11.03
CA ARG A 81 8.13 -16.34 10.82
C ARG A 81 8.26 -17.23 9.59
N PHE A 82 8.90 -16.74 8.54
CA PHE A 82 8.96 -17.42 7.25
C PHE A 82 10.38 -17.90 6.89
N ASP A 83 11.38 -17.56 7.70
CA ASP A 83 12.80 -17.82 7.43
C ASP A 83 13.27 -17.24 6.08
N GLU A 84 12.80 -16.04 5.75
CA GLU A 84 13.15 -15.35 4.51
C GLU A 84 13.11 -13.82 4.68
N GLU A 85 13.76 -13.11 3.75
CA GLU A 85 13.66 -11.66 3.64
C GLU A 85 12.26 -11.25 3.16
N GLN A 86 11.58 -10.39 3.92
CA GLN A 86 10.25 -9.88 3.60
C GLN A 86 10.17 -8.36 3.65
N PHE A 87 9.24 -7.83 2.85
CA PHE A 87 8.96 -6.41 2.85
C PHE A 87 8.24 -5.96 4.13
N LEU A 88 8.41 -4.70 4.48
CA LEU A 88 7.70 -4.02 5.57
C LEU A 88 6.59 -3.18 4.96
N MET A 89 5.36 -3.68 5.03
CA MET A 89 4.16 -3.05 4.49
C MET A 89 3.05 -3.00 5.54
N PRO A 90 3.23 -2.22 6.62
CA PRO A 90 2.22 -2.11 7.64
C PRO A 90 1.03 -1.28 7.18
N VAL A 91 -0.16 -1.75 7.54
CA VAL A 91 -1.44 -1.02 7.42
C VAL A 91 -2.20 -1.14 8.73
N LEU A 92 -3.17 -0.26 8.99
CA LEU A 92 -4.08 -0.41 10.12
C LEU A 92 -4.70 -1.82 10.12
N TYR A 93 -4.81 -2.43 11.30
CA TYR A 93 -5.30 -3.80 11.42
C TYR A 93 -6.68 -4.00 10.76
N ALA A 94 -7.57 -3.02 10.87
CA ALA A 94 -8.88 -3.06 10.20
C ALA A 94 -8.75 -3.08 8.67
N THR A 95 -7.79 -2.34 8.11
CA THR A 95 -7.51 -2.31 6.66
C THR A 95 -6.92 -3.62 6.18
N ALA A 96 -6.05 -4.27 6.97
CA ALA A 96 -5.50 -5.59 6.64
C ALA A 96 -6.60 -6.65 6.43
N LYS A 97 -7.69 -6.61 7.21
CA LYS A 97 -8.83 -7.52 7.04
C LYS A 97 -9.52 -7.35 5.69
N LYS A 98 -9.68 -6.10 5.22
CA LYS A 98 -10.28 -5.82 3.91
C LYS A 98 -9.36 -6.18 2.76
N ILE A 99 -8.06 -5.90 2.88
CA ILE A 99 -7.06 -6.33 1.89
C ILE A 99 -7.05 -7.86 1.79
N CYS A 100 -7.13 -8.57 2.91
CA CYS A 100 -7.27 -10.03 2.91
C CYS A 100 -8.53 -10.47 2.15
N ALA A 101 -9.69 -9.84 2.38
CA ALA A 101 -10.91 -10.15 1.63
C ALA A 101 -10.78 -9.89 0.12
N ALA A 102 -10.14 -8.79 -0.27
CA ALA A 102 -9.83 -8.50 -1.68
C ALA A 102 -8.89 -9.56 -2.28
N GLN A 103 -7.85 -9.96 -1.55
CA GLN A 103 -6.93 -11.03 -1.96
C GLN A 103 -7.65 -12.36 -2.14
N GLN A 104 -8.52 -12.76 -1.19
CA GLN A 104 -9.29 -14.00 -1.33
C GLN A 104 -10.19 -13.96 -2.56
N LYS A 105 -10.76 -12.80 -2.89
CA LYS A 105 -11.57 -12.66 -4.11
C LYS A 105 -10.74 -12.74 -5.39
N ALA A 106 -9.53 -12.17 -5.40
CA ALA A 106 -8.60 -12.31 -6.51
C ALA A 106 -8.19 -13.78 -6.71
N LEU A 107 -7.81 -14.47 -5.63
CA LEU A 107 -7.43 -15.89 -5.65
C LEU A 107 -8.55 -16.78 -6.18
N SER A 108 -9.81 -16.51 -5.81
CA SER A 108 -10.96 -17.25 -6.32
C SER A 108 -11.18 -17.10 -7.83
N GLN A 109 -10.45 -16.21 -8.50
CA GLN A 109 -10.52 -15.94 -9.93
C GLN A 109 -9.18 -16.21 -10.64
N GLY A 110 -8.24 -16.92 -9.99
CA GLY A 110 -6.94 -17.24 -10.56
C GLY A 110 -5.94 -16.08 -10.56
N ASN A 111 -6.19 -15.04 -9.76
CA ASN A 111 -5.36 -13.86 -9.66
C ASN A 111 -4.75 -13.71 -8.26
N SER A 112 -3.69 -12.93 -8.14
CA SER A 112 -3.22 -12.40 -6.84
C SER A 112 -3.08 -10.89 -6.94
N LEU A 113 -3.28 -10.20 -5.81
CA LEU A 113 -2.80 -8.84 -5.67
C LEU A 113 -1.26 -8.82 -5.72
N LYS A 114 -0.71 -7.77 -6.31
CA LYS A 114 0.70 -7.38 -6.19
C LYS A 114 0.80 -6.02 -5.53
N LEU A 115 1.33 -5.96 -4.32
CA LEU A 115 1.32 -4.75 -3.50
C LEU A 115 2.64 -4.01 -3.62
N TYR A 116 2.58 -2.72 -3.93
CA TYR A 116 3.73 -1.85 -4.15
C TYR A 116 3.97 -0.89 -2.99
N GLU A 117 2.90 -0.45 -2.32
CA GLU A 117 3.03 0.46 -1.20
C GLU A 117 1.87 0.33 -0.20
N ALA A 118 2.20 0.54 1.07
CA ALA A 118 1.26 0.58 2.18
C ALA A 118 1.56 1.82 3.03
N TYR A 119 2.27 1.68 4.16
CA TYR A 119 2.80 2.83 4.86
C TYR A 119 3.91 3.52 4.07
N ARG A 120 3.82 4.85 3.95
CA ARG A 120 4.83 5.73 3.36
C ARG A 120 5.28 6.75 4.41
N PRO A 121 6.58 6.86 4.74
CA PRO A 121 7.08 7.93 5.62
C PRO A 121 6.72 9.33 5.10
N TYR A 122 6.53 10.29 6.00
CA TYR A 122 6.22 11.67 5.61
C TYR A 122 7.38 12.33 4.87
N ALA A 123 8.63 12.03 5.24
CA ALA A 123 9.81 12.54 4.55
C ALA A 123 9.83 12.13 3.07
N THR A 124 9.49 10.87 2.77
CA THR A 124 9.36 10.36 1.40
C THR A 124 8.27 11.11 0.63
N GLN A 125 7.09 11.31 1.23
CA GLN A 125 6.01 12.09 0.60
C GLN A 125 6.48 13.49 0.20
N GLN A 126 7.13 14.21 1.11
CA GLN A 126 7.63 15.56 0.87
C GLN A 126 8.73 15.59 -0.19
N ALA A 127 9.60 14.58 -0.23
CA ALA A 127 10.62 14.45 -1.27
C ALA A 127 10.00 14.31 -2.67
N VAL A 128 9.00 13.44 -2.83
CA VAL A 128 8.29 13.25 -4.10
C VAL A 128 7.56 14.52 -4.52
N VAL A 129 6.83 15.16 -3.61
CA VAL A 129 6.14 16.44 -3.88
C VAL A 129 7.13 17.49 -4.37
N LYS A 130 8.22 17.71 -3.64
CA LYS A 130 9.24 18.71 -4.00
C LYS A 130 9.85 18.44 -5.36
N ALA A 131 10.22 17.18 -5.64
CA ALA A 131 10.86 16.81 -6.90
C ALA A 131 9.90 16.93 -8.09
N LEU A 132 8.64 16.51 -7.92
CA LEU A 132 7.62 16.65 -8.97
C LEU A 132 7.29 18.13 -9.23
N THR A 133 7.15 18.96 -8.19
CA THR A 133 6.96 20.41 -8.37
C THR A 133 8.11 21.01 -9.17
N ALA A 134 9.36 20.72 -8.80
CA ALA A 134 10.54 21.21 -9.52
C ALA A 134 10.61 20.71 -10.98
N LEU A 135 10.14 19.49 -11.25
CA LEU A 135 10.04 18.98 -12.62
C LEU A 135 8.96 19.72 -13.43
N ALA A 136 7.78 19.93 -12.85
CA ALA A 136 6.67 20.64 -13.50
C ALA A 136 6.97 22.13 -13.79
N GLU A 137 7.86 22.76 -13.02
CA GLU A 137 8.29 24.14 -13.29
C GLU A 137 9.07 24.28 -14.60
N ARG A 138 9.79 23.23 -15.02
CA ARG A 138 10.67 23.24 -16.20
C ARG A 138 10.13 22.41 -17.37
N ASP A 139 9.16 21.54 -17.13
CA ASP A 139 8.60 20.64 -18.13
C ASP A 139 7.09 20.90 -18.32
N PRO A 140 6.69 21.58 -19.42
CA PRO A 140 5.29 21.92 -19.66
C PRO A 140 4.36 20.71 -19.79
N GLU A 141 4.84 19.56 -20.25
CA GLU A 141 4.05 18.34 -20.40
C GLU A 141 3.77 17.70 -19.05
N VAL A 142 4.76 17.67 -18.16
CA VAL A 142 4.58 17.24 -16.76
C VAL A 142 3.61 18.18 -16.06
N LYS A 143 3.79 19.50 -16.22
CA LYS A 143 2.87 20.50 -15.66
C LYS A 143 1.44 20.28 -16.15
N ALA A 144 1.25 20.08 -17.45
CA ALA A 144 -0.06 19.82 -18.02
C ALA A 144 -0.65 18.52 -17.46
N GLY A 145 0.14 17.45 -17.37
CA GLY A 145 -0.29 16.14 -16.87
C GLY A 145 -0.84 16.17 -15.44
N ILE A 146 -0.34 17.08 -14.60
CA ILE A 146 -0.73 17.18 -13.18
C ILE A 146 -1.63 18.39 -12.87
N THR A 147 -1.83 19.34 -13.79
CA THR A 147 -2.62 20.57 -13.52
C THR A 147 -3.72 20.88 -14.52
N THR A 148 -3.84 20.11 -15.60
CA THR A 148 -4.93 20.31 -16.56
C THR A 148 -6.26 19.94 -15.93
N LYS A 149 -7.20 20.89 -15.98
CA LYS A 149 -8.57 20.69 -15.46
C LYS A 149 -9.19 19.42 -16.06
N PRO A 150 -9.97 18.66 -15.27
CA PRO A 150 -10.42 18.97 -13.92
C PRO A 150 -9.42 18.66 -12.80
N TRP A 151 -8.22 18.18 -13.15
CA TRP A 151 -7.23 17.74 -12.19
C TRP A 151 -6.35 18.86 -11.65
N SER A 152 -5.80 18.61 -10.49
CA SER A 152 -4.75 19.40 -9.85
C SER A 152 -3.72 18.45 -9.25
N MET A 153 -2.52 18.95 -8.96
CA MET A 153 -1.40 18.10 -8.51
C MET A 153 -1.75 17.28 -7.26
N THR A 154 -2.60 17.82 -6.37
CA THR A 154 -3.01 17.15 -5.13
C THR A 154 -3.77 15.84 -5.34
N TYR A 155 -4.32 15.61 -6.54
CA TYR A 155 -4.96 14.35 -6.88
C TYR A 155 -3.96 13.23 -7.18
N PHE A 156 -2.76 13.54 -7.66
CA PHE A 156 -1.73 12.54 -7.98
C PHE A 156 -0.66 12.44 -6.89
N ILE A 157 -0.45 13.52 -6.13
CA ILE A 157 0.41 13.49 -4.96
C ILE A 157 -0.09 14.49 -3.91
N ASN A 158 -0.54 13.99 -2.76
CA ASN A 158 -1.02 14.85 -1.68
C ASN A 158 0.13 15.74 -1.17
N THR A 159 -0.07 17.05 -1.13
CA THR A 159 0.97 18.02 -0.72
C THR A 159 1.12 18.13 0.81
N GLY A 160 0.17 17.57 1.57
CA GLY A 160 0.22 17.47 3.04
C GLY A 160 0.38 16.01 3.51
N TYR A 161 -0.48 15.59 4.44
CA TYR A 161 -0.52 14.21 4.93
C TYR A 161 -1.35 13.32 4.02
N SER A 162 -0.67 12.39 3.34
CA SER A 162 -1.32 11.32 2.58
C SER A 162 -1.96 10.27 3.51
N ASN A 163 -2.84 9.47 2.94
CA ASN A 163 -3.51 8.37 3.64
C ASN A 163 -2.56 7.17 3.86
N HIS A 164 -1.44 7.11 3.13
CA HIS A 164 -0.37 6.13 3.36
C HIS A 164 0.28 6.32 4.74
N GLN A 165 0.60 7.56 5.16
CA GLN A 165 1.15 7.82 6.49
C GLN A 165 0.21 7.36 7.61
N LYS A 166 -1.09 7.41 7.33
CA LYS A 166 -2.17 7.07 8.25
C LYS A 166 -2.45 5.56 8.29
N GLY A 167 -1.88 4.79 7.36
CA GLY A 167 -1.94 3.34 7.28
C GLY A 167 -3.25 2.77 6.76
N PHE A 168 -4.08 3.56 6.06
CA PHE A 168 -5.33 3.06 5.47
C PHE A 168 -5.38 3.17 3.95
N ALA A 169 -4.24 3.38 3.31
CA ALA A 169 -4.09 3.36 1.85
C ALA A 169 -3.11 2.28 1.41
N VAL A 170 -3.31 1.76 0.21
CA VAL A 170 -2.41 0.84 -0.48
C VAL A 170 -2.37 1.13 -1.97
N ASP A 171 -1.20 0.90 -2.56
CA ASP A 171 -0.95 0.94 -4.00
C ASP A 171 -0.71 -0.47 -4.50
N VAL A 172 -1.54 -0.91 -5.44
CA VAL A 172 -1.70 -2.33 -5.78
C VAL A 172 -1.90 -2.51 -7.29
N SER A 173 -1.35 -3.60 -7.82
CA SER A 173 -1.61 -4.13 -9.16
C SER A 173 -2.17 -5.56 -9.07
N LEU A 174 -2.38 -6.20 -10.22
CA LEU A 174 -2.93 -7.54 -10.32
C LEU A 174 -1.99 -8.45 -11.11
N VAL A 175 -1.83 -9.69 -10.65
CA VAL A 175 -1.10 -10.73 -11.38
C VAL A 175 -2.03 -11.91 -11.68
N LYS A 176 -1.84 -12.51 -12.85
CA LYS A 176 -2.41 -13.80 -13.22
C LYS A 176 -1.53 -14.91 -12.68
N ILE A 177 -2.10 -15.81 -11.89
CA ILE A 177 -1.35 -16.92 -11.31
C ILE A 177 -1.30 -18.08 -12.30
N SER A 178 -0.12 -18.66 -12.51
CA SER A 178 0.05 -19.92 -13.22
C SER A 178 0.39 -21.08 -12.27
N ARG A 179 1.02 -20.80 -11.12
CA ARG A 179 1.29 -21.81 -10.09
C ARG A 179 1.30 -21.21 -8.67
N THR A 180 0.74 -21.97 -7.74
CA THR A 180 0.86 -21.73 -6.30
C THR A 180 1.58 -22.88 -5.61
N GLU A 181 2.17 -22.58 -4.47
CA GLU A 181 2.66 -23.56 -3.50
C GLU A 181 1.93 -23.41 -2.18
N THR A 182 1.76 -24.52 -1.48
CA THR A 182 1.25 -24.54 -0.11
C THR A 182 2.45 -24.61 0.84
N ARG A 183 2.55 -23.64 1.76
CA ARG A 183 3.59 -23.57 2.78
C ARG A 183 2.97 -23.57 4.18
N THR A 184 3.80 -23.83 5.19
CA THR A 184 3.36 -23.90 6.59
C THR A 184 4.31 -23.11 7.50
N THR A 185 3.74 -22.36 8.46
CA THR A 185 4.49 -21.75 9.56
C THR A 185 3.67 -21.78 10.84
N GLY A 186 4.28 -22.15 11.97
CA GLY A 186 3.60 -22.25 13.28
C GLY A 186 2.27 -23.01 13.23
N GLY A 187 2.25 -24.15 12.54
CA GLY A 187 1.05 -25.00 12.37
C GLY A 187 -0.02 -24.46 11.41
N HIS A 188 0.16 -23.29 10.81
CA HIS A 188 -0.78 -22.69 9.87
C HIS A 188 -0.32 -22.86 8.43
N THR A 189 -1.25 -23.27 7.58
CA THR A 189 -1.02 -23.44 6.14
C THR A 189 -1.41 -22.18 5.37
N TYR A 190 -0.63 -21.80 4.38
CA TYR A 190 -0.91 -20.66 3.51
C TYR A 190 -0.45 -20.92 2.07
N LEU A 191 -1.10 -20.24 1.12
CA LEU A 191 -0.75 -20.28 -0.29
C LEU A 191 0.28 -19.20 -0.61
N VAL A 192 1.21 -19.51 -1.50
CA VAL A 192 2.18 -18.58 -2.06
C VAL A 192 2.11 -18.66 -3.60
N PRO A 193 1.81 -17.56 -4.30
CA PRO A 193 2.01 -17.48 -5.75
C PRO A 193 3.51 -17.58 -6.05
N VAL A 194 3.91 -18.61 -6.79
CA VAL A 194 5.32 -18.87 -7.12
C VAL A 194 5.63 -18.66 -8.59
N ASP A 195 4.64 -18.86 -9.47
CA ASP A 195 4.71 -18.44 -10.87
C ASP A 195 3.46 -17.62 -11.21
N TYR A 196 3.69 -16.45 -11.80
CA TYR A 196 2.66 -15.51 -12.16
C TYR A 196 3.15 -14.53 -13.22
N GLN A 197 2.22 -13.86 -13.89
CA GLN A 197 2.48 -12.76 -14.80
C GLN A 197 1.68 -11.55 -14.35
N GLU A 198 2.34 -10.41 -14.17
CA GLU A 198 1.64 -9.15 -13.94
C GLU A 198 0.85 -8.74 -15.17
N TYR A 199 -0.40 -8.31 -14.95
CA TYR A 199 -1.23 -7.79 -16.03
C TYR A 199 -0.67 -6.46 -16.53
N GLU A 200 -0.86 -6.20 -17.83
CA GLU A 200 -0.71 -4.84 -18.34
C GLU A 200 -1.83 -3.99 -17.73
N MET A 201 -1.45 -2.89 -17.09
CA MET A 201 -2.35 -1.94 -16.45
C MET A 201 -2.40 -0.64 -17.28
N PRO A 202 -3.35 0.28 -17.02
CA PRO A 202 -3.51 1.49 -17.83
C PRO A 202 -2.24 2.32 -18.03
N THR A 203 -1.35 2.28 -17.03
CA THR A 203 0.01 2.86 -17.05
C THR A 203 0.94 1.96 -16.21
N PRO A 204 2.26 2.20 -16.20
CA PRO A 204 3.10 1.72 -15.10
C PRO A 204 2.58 2.20 -13.74
N ILE A 205 2.86 1.43 -12.69
CA ILE A 205 2.54 1.80 -11.30
C ILE A 205 3.20 3.15 -10.96
N HIS A 206 2.51 3.97 -10.16
CA HIS A 206 3.02 5.27 -9.67
C HIS A 206 3.25 6.34 -10.76
N GLU A 207 2.55 6.26 -11.89
CA GLU A 207 2.51 7.33 -12.90
C GLU A 207 1.70 8.55 -12.43
N LEU A 208 2.39 9.62 -12.01
CA LEU A 208 1.77 10.82 -11.45
C LEU A 208 1.29 11.76 -12.54
N SER A 209 0.23 11.40 -13.26
CA SER A 209 -0.47 12.28 -14.22
C SER A 209 -1.88 11.78 -14.52
N MET A 210 -2.65 12.60 -15.23
CA MET A 210 -4.00 12.24 -15.71
C MET A 210 -4.06 10.97 -16.56
N ALA A 211 -2.92 10.47 -17.09
CA ALA A 211 -2.88 9.19 -17.79
C ALA A 211 -3.27 8.01 -16.88
N ALA A 212 -3.00 8.11 -15.58
CA ALA A 212 -3.30 7.09 -14.58
C ALA A 212 -4.72 7.15 -14.02
N ALA A 213 -5.52 8.15 -14.42
CA ALA A 213 -6.85 8.37 -13.89
C ALA A 213 -7.73 7.13 -14.07
N SER A 214 -8.42 6.73 -13.00
CA SER A 214 -9.37 5.63 -13.01
C SER A 214 -10.78 6.06 -13.40
N THR A 215 -11.08 7.35 -13.28
CA THR A 215 -12.36 7.95 -13.69
C THR A 215 -12.14 9.18 -14.56
N THR A 216 -13.21 9.70 -15.17
CA THR A 216 -13.16 10.89 -16.04
C THR A 216 -12.84 12.18 -15.29
N GLY A 217 -12.90 12.18 -13.96
CA GLY A 217 -12.65 13.37 -13.15
C GLY A 217 -12.84 13.14 -11.65
N PRO A 218 -12.42 14.11 -10.82
CA PRO A 218 -12.69 14.10 -9.39
C PRO A 218 -14.19 14.02 -9.07
N GLY A 219 -14.57 13.11 -8.17
CA GLY A 219 -15.97 12.91 -7.78
C GLY A 219 -16.83 12.21 -8.84
N GLU A 220 -16.25 11.87 -9.99
CA GLU A 220 -16.95 11.13 -11.05
C GLU A 220 -16.93 9.63 -10.80
N THR A 221 -17.93 8.94 -11.33
CA THR A 221 -18.02 7.47 -11.28
C THR A 221 -17.80 6.81 -12.64
N THR A 222 -17.86 7.59 -13.72
CA THR A 222 -17.56 7.14 -15.09
C THR A 222 -16.07 6.79 -15.18
N LEU A 223 -15.78 5.56 -15.59
CA LEU A 223 -14.39 5.10 -15.73
C LEU A 223 -13.68 5.85 -16.86
N ALA A 224 -12.38 6.08 -16.69
CA ALA A 224 -11.55 6.57 -17.77
C ALA A 224 -11.48 5.54 -18.91
N SER A 225 -11.32 6.00 -20.16
CA SER A 225 -11.25 5.11 -21.33
C SER A 225 -10.04 4.18 -21.33
N THR A 226 -9.01 4.49 -20.52
CA THR A 226 -7.80 3.68 -20.34
C THR A 226 -7.98 2.51 -19.37
N MET A 227 -9.08 2.48 -18.60
CA MET A 227 -9.36 1.41 -17.65
C MET A 227 -9.65 0.08 -18.37
N ASN A 228 -8.66 -0.81 -18.36
CA ASN A 228 -8.74 -2.14 -18.95
C ASN A 228 -9.34 -3.18 -17.98
N ASP A 229 -9.64 -4.38 -18.48
CA ASP A 229 -10.31 -5.43 -17.70
C ASP A 229 -9.61 -5.78 -16.38
N PRO A 230 -8.26 -5.94 -16.34
CA PRO A 230 -7.55 -6.18 -15.07
C PRO A 230 -7.70 -5.05 -14.06
N ALA A 231 -7.63 -3.78 -14.49
CA ALA A 231 -7.81 -2.63 -13.61
C ALA A 231 -9.25 -2.53 -13.09
N ILE A 232 -10.24 -2.86 -13.92
CA ILE A 232 -11.64 -2.93 -13.51
C ILE A 232 -11.84 -4.05 -12.49
N ALA A 233 -11.28 -5.25 -12.73
CA ALA A 233 -11.35 -6.37 -11.80
C ALA A 233 -10.71 -6.05 -10.45
N LEU A 234 -9.52 -5.44 -10.47
CA LEU A 234 -8.82 -4.95 -9.28
C LEU A 234 -9.69 -3.97 -8.49
N ARG A 235 -10.26 -2.97 -9.19
CA ARG A 235 -11.19 -2.00 -8.59
C ARG A 235 -12.38 -2.67 -7.93
N ASP A 236 -12.93 -3.69 -8.58
CA ASP A 236 -14.04 -4.48 -8.07
C ASP A 236 -13.71 -5.27 -6.80
N TYR A 237 -12.52 -5.88 -6.72
CA TYR A 237 -12.08 -6.61 -5.52
C TYR A 237 -12.06 -5.71 -4.30
N PHE A 238 -11.46 -4.54 -4.43
CA PHE A 238 -11.36 -3.58 -3.33
C PHE A 238 -12.72 -2.95 -2.98
N ARG A 239 -13.55 -2.62 -3.97
CA ARG A 239 -14.92 -2.13 -3.71
C ARG A 239 -15.76 -3.14 -2.95
N LYS A 240 -15.72 -4.42 -3.36
CA LYS A 240 -16.45 -5.51 -2.68
C LYS A 240 -15.90 -5.78 -1.27
N ALA A 241 -14.61 -5.54 -1.04
CA ALA A 241 -14.01 -5.56 0.29
C ALA A 241 -14.34 -4.30 1.13
N GLY A 242 -15.06 -3.32 0.58
CA GLY A 242 -15.46 -2.10 1.27
C GLY A 242 -14.36 -1.04 1.35
N MET A 243 -13.44 -1.03 0.38
CA MET A 243 -12.44 0.03 0.17
C MET A 243 -12.83 0.92 -1.02
N THR A 244 -12.37 2.17 -1.00
CA THR A 244 -12.68 3.19 -1.99
C THR A 244 -11.50 3.38 -2.94
N PRO A 245 -11.63 3.05 -4.23
CA PRO A 245 -10.62 3.38 -5.23
C PRO A 245 -10.50 4.90 -5.42
N LEU A 246 -9.29 5.38 -5.67
CA LEU A 246 -9.05 6.78 -5.97
C LEU A 246 -9.35 7.08 -7.46
N GLU A 247 -9.94 8.24 -7.73
CA GLU A 247 -10.34 8.68 -9.06
C GLU A 247 -9.15 8.95 -10.00
N SER A 248 -8.06 9.47 -9.46
CA SER A 248 -6.87 9.89 -10.20
C SER A 248 -5.84 8.78 -10.43
N GLU A 249 -5.98 7.64 -9.76
CA GLU A 249 -4.95 6.59 -9.72
C GLU A 249 -5.61 5.22 -9.75
N TRP A 250 -5.42 4.46 -10.83
CA TRP A 250 -6.03 3.12 -10.97
C TRP A 250 -5.57 2.10 -9.91
N TRP A 251 -4.41 2.33 -9.28
CA TRP A 251 -3.78 1.44 -8.29
C TRP A 251 -4.11 1.77 -6.82
N HIS A 252 -4.63 2.97 -6.53
CA HIS A 252 -4.72 3.48 -5.14
C HIS A 252 -6.07 3.17 -4.52
N PHE A 253 -6.06 2.56 -3.32
CA PHE A 253 -7.28 2.22 -2.59
C PHE A 253 -7.23 2.71 -1.14
N ASN A 254 -8.30 3.39 -0.70
CA ASN A 254 -8.45 3.92 0.66
C ASN A 254 -9.47 3.13 1.49
N ASP A 255 -9.18 2.91 2.76
CA ASP A 255 -10.15 2.41 3.76
C ASP A 255 -10.59 3.51 4.72
N TYR A 256 -11.54 4.34 4.26
CA TYR A 256 -12.09 5.41 5.09
C TYR A 256 -12.84 4.90 6.34
N ALA A 257 -13.32 3.65 6.34
CA ALA A 257 -13.97 3.07 7.51
C ALA A 257 -12.95 2.80 8.62
N ALA A 258 -11.74 2.32 8.30
CA ALA A 258 -10.66 2.19 9.28
C ALA A 258 -10.25 3.54 9.89
N ARG A 259 -10.19 4.61 9.08
CA ARG A 259 -9.97 5.97 9.58
C ARG A 259 -11.05 6.38 10.59
N THR A 260 -12.32 6.12 10.29
CA THR A 260 -13.44 6.40 11.20
C THR A 260 -13.36 5.56 12.47
N LEU A 261 -13.00 4.27 12.37
CA LEU A 261 -12.81 3.38 13.52
C LEU A 261 -11.71 3.87 14.46
N ALA A 262 -10.62 4.40 13.90
CA ALA A 262 -9.55 5.06 14.65
C ALA A 262 -9.97 6.45 15.21
N GLY A 263 -11.21 6.88 15.01
CA GLY A 263 -11.71 8.19 15.48
C GLY A 263 -10.87 9.36 14.95
N GLY A 264 -10.31 9.23 13.74
CA GLY A 264 -9.40 10.22 13.16
C GLY A 264 -7.98 10.25 13.75
N ARG A 265 -7.70 9.50 14.84
CA ARG A 265 -6.38 9.41 15.47
C ARG A 265 -5.50 8.43 14.71
N THR A 266 -4.95 8.91 13.60
CA THR A 266 -4.07 8.16 12.71
C THR A 266 -2.66 8.77 12.70
N SER A 267 -1.68 7.99 12.29
CA SER A 267 -0.28 8.41 12.22
C SER A 267 -0.08 9.58 11.24
N THR A 268 0.84 10.49 11.56
CA THR A 268 1.32 11.57 10.67
C THR A 268 2.53 11.15 9.83
N GLY A 269 3.05 9.93 10.01
CA GLY A 269 4.13 9.40 9.19
C GLY A 269 5.54 9.81 9.61
N GLY A 270 5.70 10.35 10.83
CA GLY A 270 6.99 10.81 11.36
C GLY A 270 7.95 9.70 11.82
N PHE A 271 7.88 8.51 11.24
CA PHE A 271 8.74 7.39 11.58
C PHE A 271 9.08 6.55 10.34
N GLU A 272 10.09 5.68 10.48
CA GLU A 272 10.38 4.63 9.51
C GLU A 272 10.07 3.27 10.13
N VAL A 273 9.72 2.32 9.27
CA VAL A 273 9.45 0.94 9.67
C VAL A 273 10.70 0.14 9.32
N THR A 274 11.51 -0.17 10.32
CA THR A 274 12.86 -0.75 10.10
C THR A 274 13.03 -2.15 10.69
N ARG A 275 11.97 -2.71 11.30
CA ARG A 275 12.04 -4.00 12.01
C ARG A 275 10.76 -4.80 11.84
N CYS A 276 10.91 -6.10 11.59
CA CYS A 276 9.86 -7.08 11.78
C CYS A 276 10.02 -7.72 13.17
N ARG A 277 8.91 -7.86 13.92
CA ARG A 277 8.87 -8.49 15.25
C ARG A 277 8.15 -9.84 15.22
N SER A 278 7.79 -10.30 14.02
CA SER A 278 7.06 -11.54 13.83
C SER A 278 7.97 -12.74 13.97
N ALA A 279 7.44 -13.74 14.66
CA ALA A 279 8.00 -15.07 14.75
C ALA A 279 6.94 -16.08 14.31
N ALA A 280 7.35 -17.33 14.12
CA ALA A 280 6.41 -18.43 13.92
C ALA A 280 5.39 -18.44 15.08
N PRO A 281 4.08 -18.55 14.80
CA PRO A 281 3.09 -18.78 15.84
C PRO A 281 3.51 -19.97 16.70
N GLY A 282 3.46 -19.80 18.02
CA GLY A 282 3.65 -20.88 18.99
C GLY A 282 2.41 -21.73 19.16
#